data_AF-A0A1H3F4I4-F1
#
_entry.id   AF-A0A1H3F4I4-F1
#
_cell.length_a   1.000
_cell.length_b   1.000
_cell.length_c   1.000
_cell.angle_alpha   90.00
_cell.angle_beta   90.00
_cell.angle_gamma   90.00
#
_symmetry.space_group_name_H-M   'P 1'
#
loop_
_entity.id
_entity.type
_entity.pdbx_description
1 polymer ?
#
loop_
_entity_poly.entity_id
_entity_poly.type
_entity_poly.pdbx_seq_one_letter_code
_entity_poly.pdbx_strand_id
1 'polypeptide(L)'
;MSLFALALPAETALFNASALLAAAAAAVRPLLGLGALATLMVYFKPLWMGVLRAALMLVKPRKSLDQRIARSKFNGQQLVRRMANDQALSQPSLAAELRLLAGRD
;
A
#
# COMPACT_ATOMS: atom_id res chain seq x y z
N MET A 1 37.86 18.12 63.49
CA MET A 1 38.06 17.63 62.11
C MET A 1 36.68 17.33 61.54
N SER A 2 36.22 18.19 60.63
CA SER A 2 34.80 18.52 60.40
C SER A 2 34.04 17.49 59.55
N LEU A 3 32.89 17.03 60.06
CA LEU A 3 31.87 16.25 59.32
C LEU A 3 31.31 17.00 58.10
N PHE A 4 31.41 18.33 58.08
CA PHE A 4 31.02 19.18 56.96
C PHE A 4 31.87 18.98 55.69
N ALA A 5 33.09 18.45 55.80
CA ALA A 5 33.96 18.20 54.64
C ALA A 5 33.52 16.99 53.80
N LEU A 6 32.73 16.07 54.39
CA LEU A 6 32.21 14.88 53.73
C LEU A 6 30.80 15.10 53.15
N ALA A 7 30.02 16.04 53.69
CA ALA A 7 28.67 16.34 53.23
C ALA A 7 28.65 17.04 51.85
N LEU A 8 29.50 18.06 51.65
CA LEU A 8 29.61 18.81 50.39
C LEU A 8 29.94 17.95 49.15
N PRO A 9 30.91 17.02 49.18
CA PRO A 9 31.18 16.15 48.03
C PRO A 9 30.12 15.06 47.83
N ALA A 10 29.44 14.61 48.89
CA ALA A 10 28.38 13.59 48.78
C ALA A 10 27.10 14.15 48.14
N GLU A 11 26.72 15.38 48.48
CA GLU A 11 25.54 16.05 47.91
C GLU A 11 25.72 16.36 46.42
N THR A 12 26.92 16.80 46.02
CA THR A 12 27.24 17.06 44.61
C THR A 12 27.34 15.77 43.78
N ALA A 13 27.86 14.68 44.35
CA ALA A 13 27.87 13.37 43.69
C ALA A 13 26.45 12.80 43.49
N LEU A 14 25.56 12.92 44.48
CA LEU A 14 24.15 12.51 44.37
C LEU A 14 23.36 13.36 43.37
N PHE A 15 23.62 14.68 43.33
CA PHE A 15 23.03 15.58 42.35
C PHE A 15 23.46 15.23 40.92
N ASN A 16 24.75 14.94 40.71
CA ASN A 16 25.26 14.52 39.40
C ASN A 16 24.70 13.16 38.98
N ALA A 17 24.60 12.18 39.90
CA ALA A 17 24.02 10.88 39.62
C ALA A 17 22.53 10.98 39.25
N SER A 18 21.76 11.80 39.97
CA SER A 18 20.34 12.02 39.69
C SER A 18 20.11 12.81 38.40
N ALA A 19 20.94 13.80 38.09
CA ALA A 19 20.90 14.53 36.82
C ALA A 19 21.20 13.62 35.62
N LEU A 20 22.17 12.72 35.76
CA LEU A 20 22.54 11.76 34.71
C LEU A 20 21.44 10.71 34.51
N LEU A 21 20.81 10.24 35.60
CA LEU A 21 19.66 9.34 35.54
C LEU A 21 18.44 10.02 34.89
N ALA A 22 18.19 11.29 35.20
CA ALA A 22 17.11 12.07 34.61
C ALA A 22 17.34 12.33 33.11
N ALA A 23 18.58 12.64 32.71
CA ALA A 23 18.96 12.79 31.30
C ALA A 23 18.82 11.46 30.53
N ALA A 24 19.25 10.35 31.14
CA ALA A 24 19.08 9.01 30.57
C ALA A 24 17.58 8.65 30.43
N ALA A 25 16.77 8.90 31.46
CA ALA A 25 15.33 8.67 31.40
C ALA A 25 14.64 9.55 30.35
N ALA A 26 15.06 10.80 30.22
CA ALA A 26 14.56 11.73 29.19
C ALA A 26 14.91 11.27 27.77
N ALA A 27 16.03 10.58 27.57
CA ALA A 27 16.43 10.02 26.28
C ALA A 27 15.78 8.66 26.00
N VAL A 28 15.65 7.80 27.00
CA VAL A 28 15.06 6.45 26.87
C VAL A 28 13.56 6.52 26.56
N ARG A 29 12.83 7.44 27.18
CA ARG A 29 11.38 7.57 27.02
C ARG A 29 10.92 7.84 25.58
N PRO A 30 11.48 8.80 24.82
CA PRO A 30 11.14 8.99 23.42
C PRO A 30 11.65 7.83 22.55
N LEU A 31 12.79 7.21 22.90
CA LEU A 31 13.30 6.06 22.15
C LEU A 31 12.37 4.85 22.23
N LEU A 32 11.85 4.57 23.43
CA LEU A 32 10.84 3.54 23.65
C LEU A 32 9.51 3.89 23.01
N GLY A 33 9.09 5.17 23.08
CA GLY A 33 7.89 5.65 22.40
C GLY A 33 7.96 5.47 20.89
N LEU A 34 9.05 5.90 20.26
CA LEU A 34 9.30 5.73 18.83
C LEU A 34 9.46 4.26 18.44
N GLY A 35 10.14 3.47 19.27
CA GLY A 35 10.27 2.03 19.07
C GLY A 35 8.92 1.31 19.09
N ALA A 36 8.07 1.61 20.07
CA ALA A 36 6.72 1.07 20.16
C ALA A 36 5.84 1.49 18.97
N LEU A 37 5.98 2.74 18.51
CA LEU A 37 5.25 3.22 17.33
C LEU A 37 5.72 2.53 16.05
N ALA A 38 7.04 2.33 15.91
CA ALA A 38 7.62 1.62 14.77
C ALA A 38 7.21 0.15 14.74
N THR A 39 7.24 -0.55 15.88
CA THR A 39 6.76 -1.94 15.96
C THR A 39 5.27 -2.04 15.67
N LEU A 40 4.46 -1.09 16.15
CA LEU A 40 3.04 -0.99 15.81
C LEU A 40 2.84 -0.82 14.30
N MET A 41 3.57 0.09 13.66
CA MET A 41 3.49 0.30 12.21
C MET A 41 3.89 -0.95 11.41
N VAL A 42 4.91 -1.68 11.84
CA VAL A 42 5.36 -2.92 11.18
C VAL A 42 4.37 -4.05 11.40
N TYR A 43 3.84 -4.19 12.62
CA TYR A 43 2.85 -5.22 12.95
C TYR A 43 1.53 -5.00 12.19
N PHE A 44 1.07 -3.75 12.11
CA PHE A 44 -0.14 -3.36 11.38
C PHE A 44 0.11 -3.01 9.91
N LYS A 45 1.30 -3.30 9.37
CA LYS A 45 1.62 -3.16 7.94
C LYS A 45 0.55 -3.72 6.99
N PRO A 46 -0.04 -4.91 7.21
CA PRO A 46 -1.11 -5.40 6.33
C PRO A 46 -2.37 -4.53 6.38
N LEU A 47 -2.69 -3.92 7.52
CA LEU A 47 -3.84 -3.03 7.69
C LEU A 47 -3.65 -1.75 6.88
N TRP A 48 -2.47 -1.13 6.99
CA TRP A 48 -2.10 0.06 6.22
C TRP A 48 -2.14 -0.19 4.72
N MET A 49 -1.64 -1.34 4.26
CA MET A 49 -1.76 -1.75 2.86
C MET A 49 -3.22 -1.94 2.43
N GLY A 50 -4.07 -2.52 3.29
CA GLY A 50 -5.49 -2.68 3.04
C GLY A 50 -6.20 -1.34 2.85
N VAL A 51 -5.96 -0.39 3.76
CA VAL A 51 -6.50 0.97 3.70
C VAL A 51 -6.02 1.69 2.44
N LEU A 52 -4.72 1.63 2.13
CA LEU A 52 -4.16 2.24 0.94
C LEU A 52 -4.76 1.63 -0.34
N ARG A 53 -4.95 0.32 -0.36
CA ARG A 53 -5.56 -0.39 -1.50
C ARG A 53 -7.03 -0.02 -1.68
N ALA A 54 -7.78 0.14 -0.59
CA ALA A 54 -9.16 0.62 -0.61
C ALA A 54 -9.25 2.08 -1.09
N ALA A 55 -8.37 2.95 -0.58
CA ALA A 55 -8.27 4.34 -1.02
C ALA A 55 -7.90 4.44 -2.51
N LEU A 56 -6.95 3.63 -2.99
CA LEU A 56 -6.62 3.55 -4.41
C LEU A 56 -7.79 3.01 -5.25
N MET A 57 -8.60 2.12 -4.70
CA MET A 57 -9.79 1.60 -5.37
C MET A 57 -10.90 2.65 -5.48
N LEU A 58 -10.99 3.58 -4.54
CA LEU A 58 -11.90 4.74 -4.60
C LEU A 58 -11.48 5.72 -5.70
N VAL A 59 -10.19 6.02 -5.83
CA VAL A 59 -9.66 6.96 -6.84
C VAL A 59 -9.65 6.33 -8.23
N LYS A 60 -9.23 5.07 -8.34
CA LYS A 60 -9.14 4.34 -9.62
C LYS A 60 -9.85 2.99 -9.45
N PRO A 61 -11.17 2.93 -9.71
CA PRO A 61 -11.89 1.66 -9.65
C PRO A 61 -11.22 0.68 -10.59
N ARG A 62 -10.62 -0.36 -10.02
CA ARG A 62 -10.04 -1.45 -10.80
C ARG A 62 -11.21 -2.15 -11.48
N LYS A 63 -11.20 -2.19 -12.82
CA LYS A 63 -12.18 -2.97 -13.58
C LYS A 63 -12.19 -4.39 -13.03
N SER A 64 -13.37 -4.89 -12.67
CA SER A 64 -13.51 -6.27 -12.19
C SER A 64 -12.96 -7.25 -13.23
N LEU A 65 -12.56 -8.44 -12.79
CA LEU A 65 -12.09 -9.47 -13.72
C LEU A 65 -13.13 -9.74 -14.81
N ASP A 66 -14.41 -9.79 -14.43
CA ASP A 66 -15.53 -9.98 -15.36
C ASP A 66 -15.63 -8.85 -16.38
N GLN A 67 -15.46 -7.59 -15.95
CA GLN A 67 -15.45 -6.44 -16.87
C GLN A 67 -14.27 -6.50 -17.85
N ARG A 68 -13.12 -7.01 -17.42
CA ARG A 68 -11.95 -7.17 -18.29
C ARG A 68 -12.18 -8.27 -19.32
N ILE A 69 -12.73 -9.41 -18.89
CA ILE A 69 -13.07 -10.54 -19.77
C ILE A 69 -14.13 -10.11 -20.79
N ALA A 70 -15.22 -9.49 -20.32
CA ALA A 70 -16.28 -8.97 -21.18
C ALA A 70 -15.75 -7.97 -22.22
N ARG A 71 -14.86 -7.06 -21.80
CA ARG A 71 -14.24 -6.11 -22.74
C ARG A 71 -13.30 -6.77 -23.75
N SER A 72 -12.54 -7.78 -23.33
CA SER A 72 -11.70 -8.55 -24.26
C SER A 72 -12.54 -9.29 -25.30
N LYS A 73 -13.65 -9.92 -24.87
CA LYS A 73 -14.60 -10.61 -25.76
C LYS A 73 -15.23 -9.62 -26.75
N PHE A 74 -15.74 -8.49 -26.25
CA PHE A 74 -16.33 -7.44 -27.09
C PHE A 74 -15.34 -6.91 -28.13
N ASN A 75 -14.09 -6.63 -27.74
CA ASN A 75 -13.05 -6.18 -28.66
C ASN A 75 -12.75 -7.23 -29.74
N GLY A 76 -12.71 -8.52 -29.38
CA GLY A 76 -12.53 -9.63 -30.32
C GLY A 76 -13.67 -9.70 -31.34
N GLN A 77 -14.91 -9.68 -30.86
CA GLN A 77 -16.10 -9.67 -31.72
C GLN A 77 -16.13 -8.44 -32.64
N GLN A 78 -15.75 -7.26 -32.13
CA GLN A 78 -15.69 -6.04 -32.93
C GLN A 78 -14.66 -6.13 -34.05
N LEU A 79 -13.50 -6.76 -33.79
CA LEU A 79 -12.45 -6.95 -34.78
C LEU A 79 -12.89 -7.90 -35.91
N VAL A 80 -13.54 -9.02 -35.56
CA VAL A 80 -14.10 -9.95 -36.56
C VAL A 80 -15.21 -9.27 -37.38
N ARG A 81 -16.06 -8.45 -36.77
CA ARG A 81 -17.07 -7.66 -37.50
C ARG A 81 -16.47 -6.65 -38.47
N ARG A 82 -15.34 -6.02 -38.12
CA ARG A 82 -14.61 -5.13 -39.02
C ARG A 82 -14.05 -5.90 -40.21
N MET A 83 -13.39 -7.03 -39.99
CA MET A 83 -12.91 -7.91 -41.06
C MET A 83 -14.03 -8.37 -41.99
N ALA A 84 -15.19 -8.74 -41.42
CA ALA A 84 -16.35 -9.12 -42.22
C ALA A 84 -16.88 -7.97 -43.08
N ASN A 85 -16.77 -6.72 -42.61
CA ASN A 85 -17.20 -5.56 -43.36
C ASN A 85 -16.20 -5.19 -44.47
N ASP A 86 -14.89 -5.31 -44.20
CA ASP A 86 -13.84 -5.09 -45.18
C ASP A 86 -13.94 -6.09 -46.33
N GLN A 87 -14.28 -7.35 -46.02
CA GLN A 87 -14.43 -8.43 -47.01
C GLN A 87 -15.82 -8.50 -47.66
N ALA A 88 -16.77 -7.64 -47.26
CA ALA A 88 -18.14 -7.69 -47.74
C ALA A 88 -18.26 -7.44 -49.26
N LEU A 89 -17.37 -6.62 -49.82
CA LEU A 89 -17.37 -6.26 -51.24
C LEU A 89 -16.59 -7.27 -52.09
N SER A 90 -15.52 -7.88 -51.55
CA SER A 90 -14.65 -8.79 -52.28
C SER A 90 -15.13 -10.24 -52.22
N GLN A 91 -15.61 -10.69 -51.06
CA GLN A 91 -15.96 -12.09 -50.79
C GLN A 91 -17.18 -12.15 -49.84
N PRO A 92 -18.41 -12.08 -50.38
CA PRO A 92 -19.63 -12.01 -49.57
C PRO A 92 -19.89 -13.29 -48.75
N SER A 93 -19.45 -14.45 -49.22
CA SER A 93 -19.53 -15.72 -48.48
C SER A 93 -18.63 -15.72 -47.24
N LEU A 94 -17.37 -15.30 -47.38
CA LEU A 94 -16.42 -15.16 -46.28
C LEU A 94 -16.91 -14.13 -45.26
N ALA A 95 -17.47 -13.00 -45.73
CA ALA A 95 -18.06 -12.01 -44.85
C ALA A 95 -19.24 -12.55 -44.03
N ALA A 96 -20.07 -13.43 -44.61
CA ALA A 96 -21.16 -14.09 -43.90
C ALA A 96 -20.65 -15.06 -42.83
N GLU A 97 -19.64 -15.87 -43.15
CA GLU A 97 -18.99 -16.78 -42.18
C GLU A 97 -18.35 -16.03 -41.01
N LEU A 98 -17.66 -14.91 -41.27
CA LEU A 98 -17.07 -14.07 -40.23
C LEU A 98 -18.13 -13.42 -39.33
N ARG A 99 -19.28 -13.02 -39.89
CA ARG A 99 -20.41 -12.50 -39.09
C ARG A 99 -21.03 -13.57 -38.20
N LEU A 100 -21.16 -14.80 -38.71
CA LEU A 100 -21.61 -15.95 -37.92
C LEU A 100 -20.62 -16.28 -36.79
N LEU A 101 -19.32 -16.23 -37.08
CA LEU A 101 -18.27 -16.48 -36.10
C LEU A 101 -18.25 -15.42 -34.99
N ALA A 102 -18.50 -14.15 -35.33
CA ALA A 102 -18.60 -13.05 -34.37
C ALA A 102 -19.84 -13.11 -33.48
N GLY A 103 -20.86 -13.90 -33.83
CA GLY A 103 -22.12 -14.04 -33.07
C GLY A 103 -22.25 -15.33 -32.26
N ARG A 104 -21.23 -16.21 -32.28
CA ARG A 104 -21.30 -17.55 -31.68
C ARG A 104 -20.89 -17.63 -30.20
N ASP A 105 -20.43 -16.52 -29.61
CA ASP A 105 -20.00 -16.39 -28.20
C ASP A 105 -20.89 -15.44 -27.40
#